data_AF-A0A6S7JZ23-F1
#
_entry.id   AF-A0A6S7JZ23-F1
#
_cell.length_a   1.000
_cell.length_b   1.000
_cell.length_c   1.000
_cell.angle_alpha   90.00
_cell.angle_beta   90.00
_cell.angle_gamma   90.00
#
_symmetry.space_group_name_H-M   'P 1'
#
loop_
_entity.id
_entity.type
_entity.pdbx_description
1 polymer ?
#
loop_
_entity_poly.entity_id
_entity_poly.type
_entity_poly.pdbx_seq_one_letter_code
_entity_poly.pdbx_strand_id
1 'polypeptide(L)'
;MRHGIKVNFSDKHDNYFSAYKYVVKYDADYVLSDNHPDLTNATAPRKTNASQKPKGTAKKAGAATKKKKKRIAVYDVVRIIQTKGIKSRLELMALANKWQEQGKTDLAEFVSNRGPRVVNEALETAHELTMAEKRLERINKTRMQLLQEHLTQPCRDNCEGIWLRSAAEILEGNGIPVSIFAGAVYDALLQGRGKYRNIYIYGPANCGKTFLISPLKTIYECFVNPASGSFAWVGVDQAE
;
A
#
# COMPACT_ATOMS: atom_id res chain seq x y z
N MET A 1 -12.68 -39.67 -19.86
CA MET A 1 -12.05 -39.53 -21.20
C MET A 1 -12.98 -38.70 -22.08
N ARG A 2 -12.76 -37.38 -22.23
CA ARG A 2 -13.70 -36.48 -22.91
C ARG A 2 -13.60 -36.45 -24.45
N HIS A 3 -12.57 -37.04 -25.04
CA HIS A 3 -12.35 -37.01 -26.51
C HIS A 3 -11.81 -38.32 -27.09
N GLY A 4 -12.09 -39.47 -26.46
CA GLY A 4 -11.58 -40.77 -26.92
C GLY A 4 -10.06 -40.97 -26.81
N ILE A 5 -9.35 -40.06 -26.14
CA ILE A 5 -7.91 -40.14 -25.93
C ILE A 5 -7.62 -40.99 -24.70
N LYS A 6 -6.87 -42.09 -24.92
CA LYS A 6 -6.32 -42.93 -23.87
C LYS A 6 -4.96 -42.40 -23.45
N VAL A 7 -4.84 -41.96 -22.20
CA VAL A 7 -3.59 -41.45 -21.62
C VAL A 7 -2.94 -42.58 -20.83
N ASN A 8 -1.69 -42.90 -21.15
CA ASN A 8 -0.88 -43.87 -20.41
C ASN A 8 0.20 -43.11 -19.63
N PHE A 9 0.24 -43.28 -18.31
CA PHE A 9 1.31 -42.79 -17.46
C PHE A 9 2.37 -43.89 -17.30
N SER A 10 3.66 -43.51 -17.28
CA SER A 10 4.77 -44.43 -17.09
C SER A 10 5.56 -44.03 -15.85
N ASP A 11 5.62 -44.93 -14.87
CA ASP A 11 6.28 -44.70 -13.59
C ASP A 11 7.79 -45.01 -13.62
N LYS A 12 8.35 -45.36 -14.78
CA LYS A 12 9.78 -45.72 -14.93
C LYS A 12 10.78 -44.56 -14.76
N HIS A 13 10.33 -43.35 -14.41
CA HIS A 13 11.19 -42.16 -14.34
C HIS A 13 11.04 -41.44 -12.99
N ASP A 14 12.04 -41.59 -12.11
CA ASP A 14 12.05 -41.11 -10.71
C ASP A 14 12.02 -39.58 -10.52
N ASN A 15 11.98 -38.78 -11.59
CA ASN A 15 11.98 -37.31 -11.51
C ASN A 15 11.05 -36.62 -12.51
N TYR A 16 10.18 -37.37 -13.18
CA TYR A 16 9.27 -36.84 -14.20
C TYR A 16 7.83 -36.71 -13.66
N PHE A 17 7.67 -35.99 -12.55
CA PHE A 17 6.34 -35.72 -11.96
C PHE A 17 5.49 -34.70 -12.72
N SER A 18 5.74 -34.46 -14.01
CA SER A 18 4.94 -33.49 -14.76
C SER A 18 4.77 -33.90 -16.21
N ALA A 19 3.65 -34.58 -16.47
CA ALA A 19 3.02 -34.56 -17.78
C ALA A 19 1.66 -33.87 -17.64
N TYR A 20 1.65 -32.54 -17.50
CA TYR A 20 0.44 -31.77 -17.76
C TYR A 20 0.23 -31.77 -19.27
N LYS A 21 -0.71 -32.59 -19.75
CA LYS A 21 -1.11 -32.54 -21.16
C LYS A 21 -2.49 -31.91 -21.25
N TYR A 22 -2.52 -30.59 -21.45
CA TYR A 22 -3.67 -29.94 -22.06
C TYR A 22 -3.92 -30.63 -23.41
N VAL A 23 -5.09 -31.23 -23.59
CA VAL A 23 -5.42 -31.87 -24.87
C VAL A 23 -5.61 -30.79 -25.93
N VAL A 24 -6.15 -29.63 -25.54
CA VAL A 24 -6.13 -28.36 -26.29
C VAL A 24 -5.92 -27.18 -25.34
N LYS A 25 -5.33 -26.07 -25.82
CA LYS A 25 -4.99 -24.86 -25.03
C LYS A 25 -6.16 -24.21 -24.25
N TYR A 26 -7.38 -24.65 -24.48
CA TYR A 26 -8.62 -24.08 -23.93
C TYR A 26 -9.32 -25.00 -22.93
N ASP A 27 -8.78 -26.19 -22.64
CA ASP A 27 -9.36 -27.09 -21.64
C ASP A 27 -9.09 -26.55 -20.23
N ALA A 28 -10.16 -26.37 -19.45
CA ALA A 28 -10.09 -26.02 -18.04
C ALA A 28 -9.68 -27.21 -17.15
N ASP A 29 -9.97 -28.43 -17.61
CA ASP A 29 -9.77 -29.66 -16.85
C ASP A 29 -8.49 -30.37 -17.28
N TYR A 30 -7.71 -30.86 -16.31
CA TYR A 30 -6.51 -31.67 -16.55
C TYR A 30 -6.58 -32.98 -15.77
N VAL A 31 -5.83 -33.99 -16.24
CA VAL A 31 -5.77 -35.31 -15.62
C VAL A 31 -4.40 -35.50 -14.99
N LEU A 32 -4.39 -35.94 -13.72
CA LEU A 32 -3.18 -36.25 -12.96
C LEU A 32 -2.97 -37.77 -12.89
N SER A 33 -1.72 -38.20 -12.66
CA SER A 33 -1.43 -39.59 -12.29
C SER A 33 -1.76 -39.85 -10.82
N ASP A 34 -2.00 -41.11 -10.44
CA ASP A 34 -2.45 -41.50 -9.10
C ASP A 34 -1.49 -41.06 -7.97
N ASN A 35 -0.19 -40.94 -8.25
CA ASN A 35 0.84 -40.52 -7.30
C ASN A 35 1.37 -39.08 -7.56
N HIS A 36 0.59 -38.23 -8.23
CA HIS A 36 1.03 -36.86 -8.51
C HIS A 36 1.03 -36.01 -7.23
N PRO A 37 2.17 -35.38 -6.84
CA PRO A 37 2.21 -34.50 -5.67
C PRO A 37 1.33 -33.26 -5.86
N ASP A 38 0.72 -32.75 -4.80
CA ASP A 38 -0.04 -31.49 -4.88
C ASP A 38 0.92 -30.31 -5.08
N LEU A 39 0.86 -29.68 -6.26
CA LEU A 39 1.70 -28.56 -6.67
C LEU A 39 0.95 -27.23 -6.74
N THR A 40 -0.29 -27.16 -6.23
CA THR A 40 -1.11 -25.93 -6.23
C THR A 40 -0.45 -24.76 -5.50
N ASN A 41 0.45 -25.04 -4.55
CA ASN A 41 1.21 -24.05 -3.79
C ASN A 41 2.74 -24.15 -4.01
N ALA A 42 3.19 -24.82 -5.06
CA ALA A 42 4.62 -24.98 -5.31
C ALA A 42 5.27 -23.66 -5.76
N THR A 43 6.41 -23.33 -5.16
CA THR A 43 7.25 -22.22 -5.64
C THR A 43 7.75 -22.54 -7.05
N ALA A 44 7.83 -21.51 -7.91
CA ALA A 44 8.12 -21.64 -9.35
C ALA A 44 9.20 -22.71 -9.68
N PRO A 45 9.01 -23.51 -10.75
CA PRO A 45 9.84 -24.67 -11.00
C PRO A 45 11.30 -24.29 -11.21
N ARG A 46 12.20 -25.01 -10.53
CA ARG A 46 13.65 -24.80 -10.53
C ARG A 46 14.30 -25.24 -11.85
N LYS A 47 13.91 -24.64 -12.98
CA LYS A 47 14.52 -24.89 -14.29
C LYS A 47 15.56 -23.83 -14.63
N THR A 48 16.81 -24.01 -14.19
CA THR A 48 17.96 -23.34 -14.83
C THR A 48 19.25 -24.18 -14.88
N ASN A 49 19.29 -25.39 -14.33
CA ASN A 49 20.51 -26.22 -14.40
C ASN A 49 20.60 -27.07 -15.68
N ALA A 50 19.49 -27.32 -16.39
CA ALA A 50 19.50 -28.11 -17.64
C ALA A 50 19.85 -27.29 -18.89
N SER A 51 19.83 -25.96 -18.82
CA SER A 51 20.09 -25.07 -19.97
C SER A 51 21.54 -24.55 -20.04
N GLN A 52 22.38 -24.91 -19.07
CA GLN A 52 23.79 -24.51 -19.06
C GLN A 52 24.60 -25.52 -19.90
N LYS A 53 24.96 -25.14 -21.13
CA LYS A 53 25.97 -25.85 -21.92
C LYS A 53 27.24 -26.06 -21.07
N PRO A 54 27.81 -27.27 -20.98
CA PRO A 54 29.04 -27.48 -20.23
C PRO A 54 30.21 -26.84 -20.99
N LYS A 55 30.70 -25.69 -20.51
CA LYS A 55 32.02 -25.21 -20.89
C LYS A 55 33.05 -25.88 -19.99
N GLY A 56 33.77 -26.83 -20.58
CA GLY A 56 35.21 -26.95 -20.48
C GLY A 56 35.83 -27.27 -19.12
N THR A 57 36.39 -28.48 -19.07
CA THR A 57 37.61 -28.90 -18.37
C THR A 57 37.62 -28.92 -16.84
N ALA A 58 37.83 -30.14 -16.35
CA ALA A 58 38.12 -30.49 -14.97
C ALA A 58 39.26 -29.66 -14.37
N LYS A 59 39.01 -29.10 -13.18
CA LYS A 59 40.07 -28.83 -12.19
C LYS A 59 39.65 -29.39 -10.83
N LYS A 60 40.29 -30.52 -10.53
CA LYS A 60 40.70 -31.08 -9.23
C LYS A 60 39.85 -30.75 -7.99
N ALA A 61 39.31 -31.82 -7.42
CA ALA A 61 38.86 -31.90 -6.04
C ALA A 61 39.94 -31.39 -5.06
N GLY A 62 39.52 -30.61 -4.07
CA GLY A 62 40.39 -30.15 -2.99
C GLY A 62 40.17 -28.69 -2.56
N ALA A 63 38.94 -28.26 -2.32
CA ALA A 63 38.69 -27.06 -1.53
C ALA A 63 37.37 -27.24 -0.78
N ALA A 64 37.43 -27.32 0.55
CA ALA A 64 36.26 -27.13 1.39
C ALA A 64 35.65 -25.78 1.00
N THR A 65 34.49 -25.80 0.34
CA THR A 65 33.80 -24.59 -0.07
C THR A 65 33.42 -23.84 1.21
N LYS A 66 34.14 -22.76 1.52
CA LYS A 66 33.76 -21.83 2.60
C LYS A 66 32.28 -21.51 2.40
N LYS A 67 31.42 -21.90 3.35
CA LYS A 67 29.99 -21.56 3.32
C LYS A 67 29.88 -20.06 3.13
N LYS A 68 29.42 -19.61 1.96
CA LYS A 68 29.24 -18.17 1.68
C LYS A 68 28.31 -17.60 2.75
N LYS A 69 28.75 -16.52 3.41
CA LYS A 69 27.93 -15.78 4.37
C LYS A 69 26.60 -15.43 3.69
N LYS A 70 25.49 -15.89 4.28
CA LYS A 70 24.15 -15.67 3.72
C LYS A 70 23.88 -14.16 3.76
N ARG A 71 23.59 -13.56 2.61
CA ARG A 71 23.21 -12.15 2.53
C ARG A 71 21.87 -11.95 3.25
N ILE A 72 21.73 -10.83 3.97
CA ILE A 72 20.45 -10.45 4.57
C ILE A 72 19.37 -10.36 3.50
N ALA A 73 18.20 -10.93 3.77
CA ALA A 73 17.08 -10.89 2.84
C ALA A 73 16.39 -9.53 2.92
N VAL A 74 15.72 -9.11 1.84
CA VAL A 74 14.92 -7.87 1.83
C VAL A 74 13.87 -7.90 2.94
N TYR A 75 13.23 -9.06 3.15
CA TYR A 75 12.26 -9.28 4.22
C TYR A 75 12.82 -8.98 5.62
N ASP A 76 14.06 -9.37 5.90
CA ASP A 76 14.69 -9.10 7.19
C ASP A 76 14.91 -7.59 7.39
N VAL A 77 15.31 -6.89 6.32
CA VAL A 77 15.47 -5.43 6.32
C VAL A 77 14.12 -4.72 6.56
N VAL A 78 13.05 -5.19 5.91
CA VAL A 78 11.68 -4.71 6.14
C VAL A 78 11.30 -4.84 7.62
N ARG A 79 11.54 -5.98 8.26
CA ARG A 79 11.28 -6.16 9.71
C ARG A 79 12.12 -5.23 10.58
N ILE A 80 13.39 -5.00 10.22
CA ILE A 80 14.26 -4.06 10.93
C ILE A 80 13.68 -2.64 10.85
N ILE A 81 13.26 -2.22 9.66
CA ILE A 81 12.63 -0.90 9.42
C ILE A 81 11.40 -0.73 10.31
N GLN A 82 10.50 -1.72 10.35
CA GLN A 82 9.31 -1.69 11.21
C GLN A 82 9.67 -1.63 12.69
N THR A 83 10.56 -2.51 13.15
CA THR A 83 10.92 -2.64 14.58
C THR A 83 11.64 -1.39 15.10
N LYS A 84 12.43 -0.73 14.24
CA LYS A 84 13.22 0.46 14.60
C LYS A 84 12.53 1.76 14.23
N GLY A 85 11.35 1.72 13.61
CA GLY A 85 10.58 2.90 13.22
C GLY A 85 11.31 3.79 12.22
N ILE A 86 12.07 3.20 11.30
CA ILE A 86 12.89 3.92 10.33
C ILE A 86 11.99 4.53 9.25
N LYS A 87 12.10 5.83 9.03
CA LYS A 87 11.24 6.57 8.09
C LYS A 87 11.94 6.94 6.79
N SER A 88 13.26 6.93 6.78
CA SER A 88 14.04 7.44 5.66
C SER A 88 15.27 6.58 5.36
N ARG A 89 15.76 6.67 4.12
CA ARG A 89 17.01 6.04 3.69
C ARG A 89 18.20 6.51 4.52
N LEU A 90 18.21 7.79 4.92
CA LEU A 90 19.27 8.37 5.74
C LEU A 90 19.29 7.74 7.14
N GLU A 91 18.13 7.56 7.77
CA GLU A 91 18.03 6.87 9.05
C GLU A 91 18.49 5.40 8.94
N LEU A 92 18.16 4.72 7.84
CA LEU A 92 18.61 3.35 7.60
C LEU A 92 20.14 3.27 7.45
N MET A 93 20.75 4.25 6.76
CA MET A 93 22.21 4.37 6.65
C MET A 93 22.88 4.66 7.99
N ALA A 94 22.30 5.57 8.78
CA ALA A 94 22.80 5.87 10.11
C ALA A 94 22.76 4.63 11.02
N LEU A 95 21.70 3.82 10.93
CA LEU A 95 21.62 2.55 11.64
C LEU A 95 22.69 1.54 11.15
N ALA A 96 22.91 1.46 9.84
CA ALA A 96 23.91 0.58 9.25
C ALA A 96 25.33 0.92 9.73
N ASN A 97 25.68 2.21 9.82
CA ASN A 97 26.98 2.65 10.36
C ASN A 97 27.14 2.26 11.83
N LYS A 98 26.11 2.49 12.66
CA LYS A 98 26.12 2.07 14.09
C LYS A 98 26.31 0.55 14.24
N TRP A 99 25.72 -0.25 13.35
CA TRP A 99 25.90 -1.70 13.36
C TRP A 99 27.32 -2.10 12.93
N GLN A 100 27.89 -1.39 11.97
CA GLN A 100 29.26 -1.63 11.52
C GLN A 100 30.29 -1.37 12.63
N GLU A 101 30.10 -0.31 13.43
CA GLU A 101 30.91 -0.04 14.64
C GLU A 101 30.84 -1.20 15.65
N GLN A 102 29.72 -1.93 15.69
CA GLN A 102 29.49 -3.11 16.52
C GLN A 102 29.92 -4.43 15.84
N GLY A 103 30.57 -4.36 14.68
CA GLY A 103 31.02 -5.52 13.90
C GLY A 103 29.95 -6.21 13.06
N LYS A 104 28.72 -5.68 13.02
CA LYS A 104 27.61 -6.19 12.19
C LYS A 104 27.56 -5.43 10.86
N THR A 105 28.06 -6.07 9.80
CA THR A 105 28.21 -5.44 8.47
C THR A 105 27.06 -5.71 7.50
N ASP A 106 26.13 -6.59 7.84
CA ASP A 106 25.08 -7.10 6.96
C ASP A 106 24.14 -6.01 6.42
N LEU A 107 23.72 -5.07 7.26
CA LEU A 107 22.86 -3.96 6.84
C LEU A 107 23.62 -2.94 5.99
N ALA A 108 24.88 -2.66 6.32
CA ALA A 108 25.75 -1.78 5.53
C ALA A 108 26.04 -2.38 4.14
N GLU A 109 26.29 -3.70 4.08
CA GLU A 109 26.42 -4.46 2.85
C GLU A 109 25.12 -4.42 2.03
N PHE A 110 23.95 -4.51 2.66
CA PHE A 110 22.67 -4.40 1.96
C PHE A 110 22.49 -3.03 1.31
N VAL A 111 22.64 -1.96 2.08
CA VAL A 111 22.40 -0.58 1.60
C VAL A 111 23.41 -0.19 0.51
N SER A 112 24.67 -0.62 0.65
CA SER A 112 25.72 -0.32 -0.33
C SER A 112 25.57 -1.12 -1.62
N ASN A 113 25.19 -2.40 -1.54
CA ASN A 113 25.19 -3.29 -2.70
C ASN A 113 23.87 -3.33 -3.48
N ARG A 114 22.72 -3.03 -2.86
CA ARG A 114 21.39 -3.20 -3.49
C ARG A 114 20.88 -1.98 -4.26
N GLY A 115 21.63 -0.88 -4.28
CA GLY A 115 21.23 0.36 -4.97
C GLY A 115 20.04 1.05 -4.30
N PRO A 116 19.81 2.35 -4.59
CA PRO A 116 18.81 3.16 -3.90
C PRO A 116 17.37 2.66 -4.14
N ARG A 117 17.07 2.14 -5.33
CA ARG A 117 15.74 1.62 -5.69
C ARG A 117 15.26 0.52 -4.73
N VAL A 118 16.06 -0.53 -4.54
CA VAL A 118 15.68 -1.67 -3.70
C VAL A 118 15.55 -1.26 -2.24
N VAL A 119 16.39 -0.33 -1.78
CA VAL A 119 16.30 0.22 -0.42
C VAL A 119 15.00 0.99 -0.22
N ASN A 120 14.59 1.79 -1.21
CA ASN A 120 13.34 2.54 -1.16
C ASN A 120 12.12 1.60 -1.22
N GLU A 121 12.14 0.59 -2.10
CA GLU A 121 11.08 -0.43 -2.17
C GLU A 121 10.93 -1.17 -0.82
N ALA A 122 12.03 -1.43 -0.10
CA ALA A 122 11.98 -2.03 1.23
C ALA A 122 11.37 -1.08 2.28
N LEU A 123 11.66 0.22 2.21
CA LEU A 123 11.05 1.24 3.07
C LEU A 123 9.55 1.36 2.81
N GLU A 124 9.15 1.43 1.54
CA GLU A 124 7.76 1.49 1.10
C GLU A 124 6.99 0.25 1.57
N THR A 125 7.52 -0.94 1.30
CA THR A 125 6.90 -2.21 1.74
C THR A 125 6.75 -2.26 3.26
N ALA A 126 7.76 -1.83 4.02
CA ALA A 126 7.68 -1.79 5.48
C ALA A 126 6.59 -0.82 5.96
N HIS A 127 6.45 0.33 5.30
CA HIS A 127 5.40 1.29 5.61
C HIS A 127 4.01 0.73 5.28
N GLU A 128 3.84 0.16 4.09
CA GLU A 128 2.59 -0.46 3.65
C GLU A 128 2.15 -1.58 4.59
N LEU A 129 3.06 -2.49 4.96
CA LEU A 129 2.76 -3.57 5.90
C LEU A 129 2.34 -3.05 7.28
N THR A 130 2.93 -1.94 7.73
CA THR A 130 2.59 -1.34 9.04
C THR A 130 1.23 -0.64 9.01
N MET A 131 0.83 -0.08 7.87
CA MET A 131 -0.42 0.68 7.72
C MET A 131 -1.55 -0.13 7.08
N ALA A 132 -1.29 -1.35 6.60
CA ALA A 132 -2.24 -2.16 5.84
C ALA A 132 -3.56 -2.39 6.60
N GLU A 133 -3.49 -2.86 7.84
CA GLU A 133 -4.67 -3.13 8.67
C GLU A 133 -5.47 -1.84 8.92
N LYS A 134 -4.80 -0.76 9.34
CA LYS A 134 -5.44 0.55 9.57
C LYS A 134 -6.10 1.10 8.31
N ARG A 135 -5.45 0.96 7.16
CA ARG A 135 -5.98 1.41 5.87
C ARG A 135 -7.18 0.56 5.44
N LEU A 136 -7.12 -0.75 5.65
CA LEU A 136 -8.23 -1.66 5.37
C LEU A 136 -9.44 -1.36 6.25
N GLU A 137 -9.23 -1.19 7.56
CA GLU A 137 -10.26 -0.76 8.51
C GLU A 137 -10.90 0.56 8.08
N ARG A 138 -10.09 1.54 7.67
CA ARG A 138 -10.57 2.84 7.22
C ARG A 138 -11.39 2.76 5.92
N ILE A 139 -10.97 1.96 4.94
CA ILE A 139 -11.69 1.78 3.67
C ILE A 139 -13.09 1.17 3.90
N ASN A 140 -13.22 0.30 4.90
CA ASN A 140 -14.49 -0.33 5.24
C ASN A 140 -15.45 0.57 6.03
N LYS A 141 -15.00 1.76 6.46
CA LYS A 141 -15.84 2.71 7.20
C LYS A 141 -16.58 3.64 6.26
N THR A 142 -17.85 3.86 6.55
CA THR A 142 -18.63 4.92 5.94
C THR A 142 -18.12 6.30 6.38
N ARG A 143 -18.42 7.35 5.62
CA ARG A 143 -18.08 8.73 6.02
C ARG A 143 -18.61 9.07 7.40
N MET A 144 -19.83 8.63 7.72
CA MET A 144 -20.45 8.89 9.02
C MET A 144 -19.75 8.16 10.17
N GLN A 145 -19.27 6.93 9.94
CA GLN A 145 -18.46 6.21 10.94
C GLN A 145 -17.13 6.92 11.19
N LEU A 146 -16.45 7.40 10.14
CA LEU A 146 -15.22 8.19 10.28
C LEU A 146 -15.44 9.48 11.08
N LEU A 147 -16.57 10.16 10.85
CA LEU A 147 -16.97 11.35 11.62
C LEU A 147 -17.23 11.00 13.08
N GLN A 148 -17.97 9.93 13.34
CA GLN A 148 -18.34 9.49 14.69
C GLN A 148 -17.11 9.07 15.51
N GLU A 149 -16.13 8.42 14.89
CA GLU A 149 -14.88 8.07 15.56
C GLU A 149 -14.13 9.32 16.04
N HIS A 150 -14.08 10.37 15.23
CA HIS A 150 -13.44 11.63 15.61
C HIS A 150 -14.21 12.38 16.70
N LEU A 151 -15.53 12.18 16.82
CA LEU A 151 -16.30 12.74 17.94
C LEU A 151 -15.86 12.17 19.29
N THR A 152 -15.43 10.91 19.31
CA THR A 152 -14.96 10.23 20.54
C THR A 152 -13.50 10.49 20.85
N GLN A 153 -12.74 11.09 19.93
CA GLN A 153 -11.33 11.40 20.14
C GLN A 153 -11.18 12.68 20.98
N PRO A 154 -10.18 12.73 21.87
CA PRO A 154 -9.89 13.96 22.59
C PRO A 154 -9.47 15.07 21.61
N CYS A 155 -9.83 16.32 21.93
CA CYS A 155 -9.27 17.45 21.17
C CYS A 155 -7.75 17.50 21.36
N ARG A 156 -7.05 18.18 20.44
CA ARG A 156 -5.61 18.43 20.55
C ARG A 156 -5.30 19.20 21.84
N ASP A 157 -4.10 19.00 22.38
CA ASP A 157 -3.61 19.80 23.52
C ASP A 157 -3.76 21.30 23.26
N ASN A 158 -4.21 22.04 24.27
CA ASN A 158 -4.49 23.48 24.21
C ASN A 158 -5.53 23.91 23.15
N CYS A 159 -6.40 22.99 22.73
CA CYS A 159 -7.49 23.30 21.82
C CYS A 159 -8.48 24.29 22.42
N GLU A 160 -8.87 24.10 23.69
CA GLU A 160 -9.83 24.93 24.46
C GLU A 160 -11.13 25.28 23.71
N GLY A 161 -11.48 24.55 22.64
CA GLY A 161 -12.58 24.89 21.75
C GLY A 161 -12.38 26.17 20.94
N ILE A 162 -11.16 26.70 20.84
CA ILE A 162 -10.84 27.96 20.12
C ILE A 162 -11.33 27.90 18.68
N TRP A 163 -11.06 26.79 17.98
CA TRP A 163 -11.52 26.62 16.60
C TRP A 163 -13.05 26.75 16.48
N LEU A 164 -13.80 26.12 17.39
CA LEU A 164 -15.26 26.13 17.36
C LEU A 164 -15.81 27.54 17.62
N ARG A 165 -15.23 28.27 18.57
CA ARG A 165 -15.62 29.66 18.87
C ARG A 165 -15.35 30.56 17.67
N SER A 166 -14.14 30.51 17.09
CA SER A 166 -13.81 31.30 15.90
C SER A 166 -14.66 30.92 14.69
N ALA A 167 -15.00 29.64 14.52
CA ALA A 167 -15.89 29.20 13.45
C ALA A 167 -17.31 29.75 13.64
N ALA A 168 -17.82 29.78 14.88
CA ALA A 168 -19.12 30.36 15.20
C ALA A 168 -19.14 31.87 14.94
N GLU A 169 -18.11 32.61 15.37
CA GLU A 169 -17.97 34.05 15.10
C GLU A 169 -17.93 34.37 13.60
N ILE A 170 -17.21 33.56 12.80
CA ILE A 170 -17.19 33.72 11.33
C ILE A 170 -18.59 33.53 10.76
N LEU A 171 -19.32 32.49 11.18
CA LEU A 171 -20.65 32.21 10.67
C LEU A 171 -21.65 33.30 11.08
N GLU A 172 -21.62 33.73 12.35
CA GLU A 172 -22.45 34.81 12.88
C GLU A 172 -22.18 36.14 12.15
N GLY A 173 -20.91 36.49 11.93
CA GLY A 173 -20.53 37.69 11.17
C GLY A 173 -20.98 37.67 9.70
N ASN A 174 -21.31 36.50 9.15
CA ASN A 174 -21.91 36.33 7.83
C ASN A 174 -23.43 36.12 7.86
N GLY A 175 -24.06 36.22 9.04
CA GLY A 175 -25.51 36.01 9.20
C GLY A 175 -25.95 34.56 9.01
N ILE A 176 -25.05 33.59 9.17
CA ILE A 176 -25.33 32.17 8.97
C ILE A 176 -25.45 31.49 10.34
N PRO A 177 -26.62 30.93 10.72
CA PRO A 177 -26.72 30.16 11.95
C PRO A 177 -25.86 28.91 11.91
N VAL A 178 -25.15 28.62 13.01
CA VAL A 178 -24.27 27.44 13.13
C VAL A 178 -25.01 26.15 12.83
N SER A 179 -26.26 26.02 13.29
CA SER A 179 -27.11 24.85 13.03
C SER A 179 -27.39 24.62 11.54
N ILE A 180 -27.59 25.69 10.77
CA ILE A 180 -27.85 25.61 9.34
C ILE A 180 -26.58 25.14 8.60
N PHE A 181 -25.43 25.73 8.92
CA PHE A 181 -24.16 25.32 8.32
C PHE A 181 -23.81 23.87 8.69
N ALA A 182 -23.90 23.52 9.98
CA ALA A 182 -23.60 22.18 10.46
C ALA A 182 -24.57 21.13 9.86
N GLY A 183 -25.86 21.45 9.75
CA GLY A 183 -26.86 20.61 9.11
C GLY A 183 -26.54 20.35 7.64
N ALA A 184 -26.22 21.40 6.88
CA ALA A 184 -25.82 21.26 5.47
C ALA A 184 -24.58 20.37 5.31
N VAL A 185 -23.58 20.50 6.20
CA VAL A 185 -22.38 19.65 6.20
C VAL A 185 -22.73 18.21 6.52
N TYR A 186 -23.56 17.99 7.55
CA TYR A 186 -23.99 16.67 7.95
C TYR A 186 -24.76 15.97 6.80
N ASP A 187 -25.73 16.65 6.19
CA ASP A 187 -26.54 16.11 5.11
C ASP A 187 -25.68 15.78 3.87
N ALA A 188 -24.73 16.64 3.53
CA ALA A 188 -23.79 16.37 2.43
C ALA A 188 -22.94 15.11 2.69
N LEU A 189 -22.50 14.90 3.93
CA LEU A 189 -21.71 13.72 4.31
C LEU A 189 -22.56 12.44 4.33
N LEU A 190 -23.80 12.54 4.84
CA LEU A 190 -24.75 11.44 4.92
C LEU A 190 -25.19 10.98 3.53
N GLN A 191 -25.69 11.92 2.71
CA GLN A 191 -26.27 11.65 1.39
C GLN A 191 -25.23 11.44 0.29
N GLY A 192 -24.01 11.96 0.49
CA GLY A 192 -22.92 11.86 -0.46
C GLY A 192 -23.11 12.63 -1.75
N ARG A 193 -22.24 12.31 -2.73
CA ARG A 193 -22.21 12.97 -4.03
C ARG A 193 -23.55 12.81 -4.73
N GLY A 194 -24.12 13.93 -5.16
CA GLY A 194 -25.32 13.98 -5.97
C GLY A 194 -25.64 15.40 -6.40
N LYS A 195 -26.64 15.55 -7.27
CA LYS A 195 -27.13 16.87 -7.70
C LYS A 195 -27.68 17.61 -6.47
N TYR A 196 -27.32 18.88 -6.33
CA TYR A 196 -27.74 19.76 -5.21
C TYR A 196 -27.29 19.31 -3.81
N ARG A 197 -26.27 18.45 -3.71
CA ARG A 197 -25.72 17.96 -2.42
C ARG A 197 -24.32 18.51 -2.11
N ASN A 198 -23.83 19.42 -2.94
CA ASN A 198 -22.53 20.05 -2.76
C ASN A 198 -22.71 21.33 -1.95
N ILE A 199 -21.81 21.56 -1.00
CA ILE A 199 -21.72 22.84 -0.29
C ILE A 199 -20.74 23.72 -1.03
N TYR A 200 -21.18 24.93 -1.35
CA TYR A 200 -20.35 25.96 -1.95
C TYR A 200 -20.15 27.09 -0.96
N ILE A 201 -18.89 27.31 -0.55
CA ILE A 201 -18.51 28.42 0.34
C ILE A 201 -17.77 29.43 -0.51
N TYR A 202 -18.37 30.59 -0.73
CA TYR A 202 -17.82 31.65 -1.58
C TYR A 202 -17.50 32.91 -0.77
N GLY A 203 -16.68 33.79 -1.34
CA GLY A 203 -16.26 35.04 -0.72
C GLY A 203 -14.80 35.39 -0.99
N PRO A 204 -14.37 36.62 -0.68
CA PRO A 204 -13.01 37.07 -0.94
C PRO A 204 -11.94 36.31 -0.14
N ALA A 205 -10.67 36.55 -0.45
CA ALA A 205 -9.57 36.00 0.33
C ALA A 205 -9.68 36.42 1.81
N ASN A 206 -9.16 35.59 2.72
CA ASN A 206 -9.14 35.84 4.16
C ASN A 206 -10.50 35.89 4.89
N CYS A 207 -11.60 35.46 4.26
CA CYS A 207 -12.93 35.37 4.90
C CYS A 207 -13.21 34.03 5.63
N GLY A 208 -12.19 33.32 6.11
CA GLY A 208 -12.39 32.09 6.91
C GLY A 208 -12.91 30.85 6.16
N LYS A 209 -13.12 30.90 4.83
CA LYS A 209 -13.66 29.77 4.03
C LYS A 209 -12.89 28.45 4.25
N THR A 210 -11.57 28.50 4.08
CA THR A 210 -10.69 27.33 4.26
C THR A 210 -10.64 26.88 5.72
N PHE A 211 -10.78 27.82 6.66
CA PHE A 211 -10.74 27.57 8.09
C PHE A 211 -11.94 26.72 8.53
N LEU A 212 -13.15 27.07 8.07
CA LEU A 212 -14.40 26.37 8.39
C LEU A 212 -14.39 24.88 7.98
N ILE A 213 -13.73 24.54 6.87
CA ILE A 213 -13.67 23.17 6.34
C ILE A 213 -12.39 22.42 6.72
N SER A 214 -11.46 23.08 7.40
CA SER A 214 -10.15 22.49 7.72
C SER A 214 -10.24 21.19 8.56
N PRO A 215 -11.16 21.04 9.53
CA PRO A 215 -11.26 19.78 10.28
C PRO A 215 -11.67 18.60 9.39
N LEU A 216 -12.52 18.83 8.38
CA LEU A 216 -12.94 17.78 7.45
C LEU A 216 -11.74 17.24 6.65
N LYS A 217 -10.75 18.07 6.34
CA LYS A 217 -9.51 17.62 5.68
C LYS A 217 -8.72 16.67 6.55
N THR A 218 -8.68 16.91 7.87
CA THR A 218 -8.03 16.03 8.84
C THR A 218 -8.79 14.71 8.99
N ILE A 219 -10.11 14.77 9.15
CA ILE A 219 -10.95 13.57 9.37
C ILE A 219 -10.91 12.64 8.16
N TYR A 220 -11.03 13.19 6.96
CA TYR A 220 -11.20 12.43 5.72
C TYR A 220 -9.92 12.32 4.87
N GLU A 221 -8.80 12.87 5.32
CA GLU A 221 -7.53 12.90 4.58
C GLU A 221 -7.72 13.43 3.13
N CYS A 222 -8.61 14.41 2.96
CA CYS A 222 -8.95 14.92 1.64
C CYS A 222 -7.80 15.73 1.04
N PHE A 223 -7.47 15.44 -0.21
CA PHE A 223 -6.59 16.29 -0.99
C PHE A 223 -7.33 17.57 -1.41
N VAL A 224 -6.64 18.71 -1.35
CA VAL A 224 -7.08 19.92 -2.03
C VAL A 224 -6.57 19.78 -3.46
N ASN A 225 -7.45 19.49 -4.42
CA ASN A 225 -7.06 19.66 -5.81
C ASN A 225 -6.89 21.18 -6.00
N PRO A 226 -5.69 21.73 -6.27
CA PRO A 226 -5.66 23.02 -6.92
C PRO A 226 -6.46 22.82 -8.21
N ALA A 227 -7.54 23.58 -8.40
CA ALA A 227 -8.33 23.51 -9.61
C ALA A 227 -7.45 23.99 -10.79
N SER A 228 -6.63 23.10 -11.35
CA SER A 228 -6.03 23.27 -12.67
C SER A 228 -7.01 22.86 -13.77
N GLY A 229 -8.17 22.30 -13.39
CA GLY A 229 -9.33 22.16 -14.26
C GLY A 229 -10.20 23.39 -14.15
N SER A 230 -10.39 24.08 -15.27
CA SER A 230 -11.52 24.97 -15.49
C SER A 230 -12.81 24.22 -15.13
N PHE A 231 -13.36 24.47 -13.95
CA PHE A 231 -14.77 24.15 -13.74
C PHE A 231 -15.53 25.07 -14.69
N ALA A 232 -16.15 24.51 -15.72
CA ALA A 232 -17.00 25.24 -16.65
C ALA A 232 -18.27 25.68 -15.92
N TRP A 233 -18.17 26.76 -15.15
CA TRP A 233 -19.29 27.50 -14.58
C TRP A 233 -19.75 28.58 -15.56
N VAL A 234 -19.94 28.20 -16.83
CA VAL A 234 -20.57 29.10 -17.79
C VAL A 234 -22.05 29.15 -17.44
N GLY A 235 -22.53 30.30 -16.96
CA GLY A 235 -23.96 30.58 -16.78
C GLY A 235 -24.46 30.82 -15.35
N VAL A 236 -23.60 30.86 -14.32
CA VAL A 236 -24.04 31.32 -12.97
C VAL A 236 -24.30 32.82 -12.94
N ASP A 237 -23.57 33.57 -13.76
CA ASP A 237 -23.68 35.03 -13.86
C ASP A 237 -25.00 35.49 -14.51
N GLN A 238 -25.84 34.56 -15.01
CA GLN A 238 -27.12 34.85 -15.67
C GLN A 238 -28.35 34.44 -14.84
N ALA A 239 -28.15 34.05 -13.58
CA ALA A 239 -29.23 33.75 -12.65
C ALA A 239 -29.29 34.80 -11.52
N GLU A 240 -29.51 36.06 -11.91
CA GLU A 240 -30.14 37.10 -11.08
C GLU A 240 -31.40 37.60 -11.80
#